data_AF-A0AAW4MW59-F1
#
_entry.id   AF-A0AAW4MW59-F1
#
_cell.length_a   1.000
_cell.length_b   1.000
_cell.length_c   1.000
_cell.angle_alpha   90.00
_cell.angle_beta   90.00
_cell.angle_gamma   90.00
#
_symmetry.space_group_name_H-M   'P 1'
#
loop_
_entity.id
_entity.type
_entity.pdbx_description
1 polymer ?
#
loop_
_entity_poly.entity_id
_entity_poly.type
_entity_poly.pdbx_seq_one_letter_code
_entity_poly.pdbx_strand_id
1 'polypeptide(L)'
;MKKIILFFLLAFASANCFAQNDVVTEICGVKFGSNRPTARSILTAKYGDPNMDELNLIEFDNVRYAGISFDFGYFSFQTDGIRSYFYECILGFFADTADDAKRKREFLKGILGNKYEMQEEIEEDKFKCYYGGTSPVDSDEYAFKLYITKIPKSGYLVSLKYGEFDYLNESL
;
A
#
# COMPACT_ATOMS: atom_id res chain seq x y z
N MET A 1 48.90 -44.91 19.04
CA MET A 1 48.79 -43.93 20.16
C MET A 1 48.51 -42.55 19.59
N LYS A 2 47.39 -41.91 20.02
CA LYS A 2 47.27 -40.46 20.34
C LYS A 2 47.66 -39.47 19.22
N LYS A 3 46.80 -38.61 18.63
CA LYS A 3 45.65 -37.86 19.16
C LYS A 3 44.72 -37.39 18.02
N ILE A 4 43.44 -37.41 18.35
CA ILE A 4 42.33 -36.66 17.76
C ILE A 4 42.65 -35.16 17.73
N ILE A 5 42.43 -34.50 16.60
CA ILE A 5 42.08 -33.07 16.56
C ILE A 5 40.85 -32.93 15.67
N LEU A 6 39.73 -32.75 16.36
CA LEU A 6 38.44 -32.31 15.89
C LEU A 6 38.53 -30.79 15.66
N PHE A 7 38.13 -30.24 14.51
CA PHE A 7 37.55 -28.89 14.49
C PHE A 7 36.53 -28.75 13.36
N PHE A 8 35.28 -28.72 13.82
CA PHE A 8 34.08 -28.24 13.16
C PHE A 8 34.35 -27.05 12.22
N LEU A 9 34.05 -27.22 10.94
CA LEU A 9 33.61 -26.14 10.06
C LEU A 9 32.17 -26.46 9.65
N LEU A 10 31.28 -26.39 10.64
CA LEU A 10 29.90 -25.97 10.37
C LEU A 10 30.04 -24.54 9.84
N ALA A 11 30.10 -24.41 8.52
CA ALA A 11 29.70 -23.18 7.88
C ALA A 11 28.20 -23.05 8.17
N PHE A 12 27.88 -22.44 9.31
CA PHE A 12 26.67 -21.65 9.43
C PHE A 12 26.76 -20.60 8.32
N ALA A 13 26.29 -20.96 7.13
CA ALA A 13 25.57 -20.01 6.31
C ALA A 13 24.33 -19.68 7.13
N SER A 14 24.51 -18.80 8.14
CA SER A 14 23.43 -17.96 8.60
C SER A 14 23.05 -17.16 7.36
N ALA A 15 22.12 -17.72 6.59
CA ALA A 15 21.20 -16.91 5.83
C ALA A 15 20.71 -15.89 6.85
N ASN A 16 21.27 -14.69 6.78
CA ASN A 16 20.65 -13.54 7.39
C ASN A 16 19.37 -13.35 6.58
N CYS A 17 18.36 -14.18 6.87
CA CYS A 17 16.97 -13.82 6.69
C CYS A 17 16.78 -12.67 7.68
N PHE A 18 17.24 -11.49 7.28
CA PHE A 18 16.59 -10.29 7.73
C PHE A 18 15.18 -10.45 7.18
N ALA A 19 14.29 -11.00 8.02
CA ALA A 19 12.87 -10.87 7.80
C ALA A 19 12.63 -9.36 7.81
N GLN A 20 12.70 -8.75 6.63
CA GLN A 20 12.37 -7.37 6.44
C GLN A 20 10.89 -7.30 6.78
N ASN A 21 10.58 -6.72 7.94
CA ASN A 21 9.21 -6.57 8.38
C ASN A 21 8.47 -5.75 7.32
N ASP A 22 7.66 -6.42 6.51
CA ASP A 22 6.93 -5.88 5.38
C ASP A 22 5.48 -5.54 5.75
N VAL A 23 5.15 -5.63 7.05
CA VAL A 23 3.88 -5.18 7.61
C VAL A 23 3.71 -3.69 7.38
N VAL A 24 2.62 -3.32 6.72
CA VAL A 24 2.32 -1.93 6.40
C VAL A 24 1.45 -1.32 7.48
N THR A 25 2.07 -0.60 8.42
CA THR A 25 1.36 0.04 9.55
C THR A 25 1.02 1.52 9.32
N GLU A 26 1.66 2.17 8.35
CA GLU A 26 1.40 3.58 8.02
C GLU A 26 1.57 3.86 6.53
N ILE A 27 0.90 4.91 6.05
CA ILE A 27 1.08 5.48 4.72
C ILE A 27 0.91 7.00 4.81
N CYS A 28 1.69 7.74 4.03
CA CYS A 28 1.68 9.21 4.03
C CYS A 28 1.93 9.87 5.41
N GLY A 29 2.42 9.13 6.42
CA GLY A 29 2.62 9.60 7.79
C GLY A 29 1.40 9.40 8.70
N VAL A 30 0.35 8.73 8.21
CA VAL A 30 -0.83 8.37 8.99
C VAL A 30 -0.80 6.86 9.24
N LYS A 31 -0.89 6.46 10.51
CA LYS A 31 -1.03 5.05 10.87
C LYS A 31 -2.42 4.55 10.52
N PHE A 32 -2.51 3.37 9.91
CA PHE A 32 -3.80 2.69 9.77
C PHE A 32 -4.42 2.46 11.15
N GLY A 33 -5.74 2.64 11.25
CA GLY A 33 -6.48 2.69 12.51
C GLY A 33 -6.47 4.05 13.22
N SER A 34 -5.82 5.09 12.69
CA SER A 34 -5.89 6.44 13.27
C SER A 34 -7.30 7.03 13.14
N ASN A 35 -7.75 7.78 14.14
CA ASN A 35 -9.03 8.48 14.03
C ASN A 35 -8.97 9.61 12.99
N ARG A 36 -10.13 9.95 12.42
CA ARG A 36 -10.22 10.93 11.34
C ARG A 36 -9.68 12.32 11.68
N PRO A 37 -9.96 12.92 12.86
CA PRO A 37 -9.38 14.22 13.21
C PRO A 37 -7.84 14.22 13.20
N THR A 38 -7.23 13.14 13.71
CA THR A 38 -5.77 12.98 13.73
C THR A 38 -5.21 12.84 12.32
N ALA A 39 -5.79 11.94 11.52
CA ALA A 39 -5.37 11.73 10.13
C ALA A 39 -5.52 13.01 9.31
N ARG A 40 -6.65 13.71 9.42
CA ARG A 40 -6.91 14.99 8.75
C ARG A 40 -5.85 16.03 9.09
N SER A 41 -5.53 16.20 10.37
CA SER A 41 -4.50 17.15 10.81
C SER A 41 -3.14 16.86 10.16
N ILE A 42 -2.72 15.60 10.14
CA ILE A 42 -1.45 15.17 9.53
C ILE A 42 -1.47 15.41 8.01
N LEU A 43 -2.54 15.02 7.33
CA LEU A 43 -2.67 15.13 5.89
C LEU A 43 -2.72 16.59 5.43
N THR A 44 -3.51 17.43 6.11
CA THR A 44 -3.58 18.87 5.80
C THR A 44 -2.25 19.56 6.05
N ALA A 45 -1.54 19.22 7.13
CA ALA A 45 -0.20 19.75 7.38
C ALA A 45 0.80 19.35 6.27
N LYS A 46 0.57 18.21 5.61
CA LYS A 46 1.46 17.66 4.59
C LYS A 46 1.14 18.14 3.18
N TYR A 47 -0.14 18.24 2.84
CA TYR A 47 -0.61 18.45 1.46
C TYR A 47 -1.37 19.77 1.27
N GLY A 48 -1.67 20.51 2.34
CA GLY A 48 -2.48 21.73 2.29
C GLY A 48 -3.97 21.46 2.46
N ASP A 49 -4.81 22.31 1.88
CA ASP A 49 -6.26 22.12 1.96
C ASP A 49 -6.72 20.99 1.04
N PRO A 50 -7.63 20.10 1.51
CA PRO A 50 -8.13 19.00 0.70
C PRO A 50 -9.11 19.47 -0.39
N ASN A 51 -9.17 18.73 -1.49
CA ASN A 51 -10.16 18.87 -2.54
C ASN A 51 -11.55 18.44 -2.08
N MET A 52 -11.61 17.39 -1.25
CA MET A 52 -12.83 16.86 -0.63
C MET A 52 -12.54 16.44 0.81
N ASP A 53 -13.45 16.74 1.73
CA ASP A 53 -13.31 16.49 3.16
C ASP A 53 -14.65 16.02 3.73
N GLU A 54 -15.03 14.79 3.38
CA GLU A 54 -16.29 14.14 3.75
C GLU A 54 -16.11 13.16 4.93
N LEU A 55 -17.20 12.74 5.58
CA LEU A 55 -17.12 11.87 6.76
C LEU A 55 -16.22 10.65 6.56
N ASN A 56 -16.29 10.01 5.39
CA ASN A 56 -15.57 8.77 5.08
C ASN A 56 -14.39 8.94 4.11
N LEU A 57 -14.09 10.16 3.67
CA LEU A 57 -13.09 10.41 2.64
C LEU A 57 -12.41 11.77 2.82
N ILE A 58 -11.09 11.79 2.67
CA ILE A 58 -10.34 13.02 2.39
C ILE A 58 -9.60 12.83 1.06
N GLU A 59 -9.72 13.80 0.16
CA GLU A 59 -9.10 13.78 -1.16
C GLU A 59 -8.12 14.94 -1.32
N PHE A 60 -6.99 14.67 -1.96
CA PHE A 60 -6.02 15.67 -2.39
C PHE A 60 -5.59 15.41 -3.83
N ASP A 61 -5.44 16.49 -4.61
CA ASP A 61 -4.72 16.43 -5.88
C ASP A 61 -3.20 16.56 -5.66
N ASN A 62 -2.42 16.13 -6.65
CA ASN A 62 -0.96 16.34 -6.73
C ASN A 62 -0.18 15.84 -5.50
N VAL A 63 -0.53 14.65 -5.00
CA VAL A 63 0.07 14.07 -3.80
C VAL A 63 1.50 13.62 -4.05
N ARG A 64 2.45 14.18 -3.30
CA ARG A 64 3.85 13.75 -3.34
C ARG A 64 4.18 12.77 -2.21
N TYR A 65 4.56 11.56 -2.57
CA TYR A 65 4.93 10.51 -1.62
C TYR A 65 6.07 9.64 -2.15
N ALA A 66 7.04 9.30 -1.29
CA ALA A 66 8.21 8.48 -1.63
C ALA A 66 8.97 8.94 -2.90
N GLY A 67 9.04 10.26 -3.14
CA GLY A 67 9.68 10.85 -4.31
C GLY A 67 8.85 10.83 -5.60
N ILE A 68 7.63 10.29 -5.55
CA ILE A 68 6.68 10.21 -6.67
C ILE A 68 5.63 11.30 -6.51
N SER A 69 5.23 11.94 -7.60
CA SER A 69 4.09 12.86 -7.66
C SER A 69 2.92 12.14 -8.29
N PHE A 70 1.94 11.75 -7.47
CA PHE A 70 0.68 11.15 -7.89
C PHE A 70 -0.32 12.24 -8.28
N ASP A 71 -1.23 11.92 -9.19
CA ASP A 71 -2.26 12.87 -9.63
C ASP A 71 -3.29 13.11 -8.53
N PHE A 72 -3.61 12.07 -7.75
CA PHE A 72 -4.55 12.13 -6.63
C PHE A 72 -4.14 11.21 -5.48
N GLY A 73 -4.68 11.50 -4.29
CA GLY A 73 -4.68 10.60 -3.15
C GLY A 73 -6.00 10.61 -2.40
N TYR A 74 -6.57 9.43 -2.21
CA TYR A 74 -7.80 9.19 -1.45
C TYR A 74 -7.46 8.54 -0.12
N PHE A 75 -7.97 9.11 0.97
CA PHE A 75 -7.78 8.64 2.33
C PHE A 75 -9.15 8.31 2.92
N SER A 76 -9.48 7.01 2.94
CA SER A 76 -10.81 6.54 3.29
C SER A 76 -10.89 6.15 4.77
N PHE A 77 -12.07 6.35 5.37
CA PHE A 77 -12.35 6.06 6.77
C PHE A 77 -13.58 5.15 6.89
N GLN A 78 -13.45 4.08 7.66
CA GLN A 78 -14.59 3.28 8.12
C GLN A 78 -15.19 3.93 9.38
N THR A 79 -16.50 3.86 9.53
CA THR A 79 -17.21 4.45 10.68
C THR A 79 -18.39 3.60 11.15
N ASP A 80 -18.61 3.56 12.46
CA ASP A 80 -19.83 3.02 13.09
C ASP A 80 -20.84 4.14 13.46
N GLY A 81 -20.60 5.37 13.00
CA GLY A 81 -21.38 6.56 13.34
C GLY A 81 -20.89 7.32 14.58
N ILE A 82 -20.04 6.72 15.41
CA ILE A 82 -19.45 7.34 16.62
C ILE A 82 -17.93 7.47 16.45
N ARG A 83 -17.30 6.37 16.03
CA ARG A 83 -15.87 6.20 15.84
C ARG A 83 -15.57 6.18 14.34
N SER A 84 -14.37 6.62 13.98
CA SER A 84 -13.86 6.58 12.62
C SER A 84 -12.42 6.12 12.63
N TYR A 85 -12.05 5.31 11.64
CA TYR A 85 -10.72 4.71 11.55
C TYR A 85 -10.21 4.77 10.12
N PHE A 86 -9.01 5.32 9.94
CA PHE A 86 -8.31 5.31 8.66
C PHE A 86 -7.99 3.87 8.26
N TYR A 87 -8.50 3.42 7.12
CA TYR A 87 -8.49 1.98 6.79
C TYR A 87 -8.01 1.67 5.37
N GLU A 88 -8.00 2.68 4.50
CA GLU A 88 -7.60 2.53 3.10
C GLU A 88 -6.96 3.83 2.59
N CYS A 89 -5.94 3.68 1.78
CA CYS A 89 -5.34 4.76 1.01
C CYS A 89 -5.21 4.36 -0.45
N ILE A 90 -5.64 5.22 -1.36
CA ILE A 90 -5.39 5.05 -2.80
C ILE A 90 -4.55 6.21 -3.29
N LEU A 91 -3.37 5.92 -3.85
CA LEU A 91 -2.57 6.87 -4.60
C LEU A 91 -2.59 6.46 -6.07
N GLY A 92 -2.75 7.41 -6.99
CA GLY A 92 -2.87 7.01 -8.39
C GLY A 92 -2.57 8.05 -9.44
N PHE A 93 -2.69 7.59 -10.68
CA PHE A 93 -2.49 8.37 -11.89
C PHE A 93 -3.67 8.22 -12.84
N PHE A 94 -3.97 9.28 -13.58
CA PHE A 94 -4.79 9.21 -14.78
C PHE A 94 -3.92 8.79 -15.97
N ALA A 95 -4.49 8.03 -16.91
CA ALA A 95 -3.83 7.65 -18.14
C ALA A 95 -4.83 7.59 -19.30
N ASP A 96 -4.50 8.24 -20.42
CA ASP A 96 -5.42 8.32 -21.58
C ASP A 96 -5.48 7.00 -22.38
N THR A 97 -4.42 6.20 -22.31
CA THR A 97 -4.28 4.97 -23.08
C THR A 97 -3.91 3.78 -22.20
N ALA A 98 -4.27 2.57 -22.65
CA ALA A 98 -3.93 1.35 -21.95
C ALA A 98 -2.41 1.17 -21.81
N ASP A 99 -1.65 1.58 -22.81
CA ASP A 99 -0.19 1.43 -22.79
C ASP A 99 0.47 2.44 -21.86
N ASP A 100 -0.05 3.67 -21.75
CA ASP A 100 0.40 4.61 -20.73
C ASP A 100 0.10 4.09 -19.31
N ALA A 101 -1.11 3.56 -19.10
CA ALA A 101 -1.51 2.96 -17.82
C ALA A 101 -0.58 1.79 -17.43
N LYS A 102 -0.28 0.89 -18.38
CA LYS A 102 0.68 -0.22 -18.16
C LYS A 102 2.06 0.30 -17.79
N ARG A 103 2.60 1.31 -18.49
CA ARG A 103 3.92 1.88 -18.16
C ARG A 103 3.96 2.47 -16.76
N LYS A 104 2.93 3.24 -16.37
CA LYS A 104 2.81 3.81 -15.02
C LYS A 104 2.70 2.74 -13.94
N ARG A 105 1.94 1.66 -14.19
CA ARG A 105 1.89 0.49 -13.30
C ARG A 105 3.26 -0.18 -13.16
N GLU A 106 3.95 -0.49 -14.26
CA GLU A 106 5.28 -1.13 -14.22
C GLU A 106 6.32 -0.26 -13.52
N PHE A 107 6.24 1.07 -13.68
CA PHE A 107 7.06 2.01 -12.93
C PHE A 107 6.83 1.88 -11.42
N LEU A 108 5.57 1.90 -10.96
CA LEU A 108 5.26 1.71 -9.53
C LEU A 108 5.70 0.33 -9.04
N LYS A 109 5.47 -0.72 -9.82
CA LYS A 109 5.92 -2.08 -9.50
C LYS A 109 7.44 -2.15 -9.32
N GLY A 110 8.20 -1.48 -10.18
CA GLY A 110 9.66 -1.42 -10.06
C GLY A 110 10.13 -0.75 -8.77
N ILE A 111 9.40 0.27 -8.30
CA ILE A 111 9.70 0.94 -7.03
C ILE A 111 9.32 0.06 -5.83
N LEU A 112 8.09 -0.46 -5.84
CA LEU A 112 7.57 -1.31 -4.76
C LEU A 112 8.35 -2.61 -4.62
N GLY A 113 8.78 -3.22 -5.73
CA GLY A 113 9.57 -4.45 -5.75
C GLY A 113 10.97 -4.32 -5.14
N ASN A 114 11.45 -3.11 -4.85
CA ASN A 114 12.66 -2.91 -4.07
C ASN A 114 12.43 -3.06 -2.55
N LYS A 115 11.17 -3.02 -2.10
CA LYS A 115 10.79 -3.05 -0.69
C LYS A 115 9.96 -4.27 -0.32
N TYR A 116 9.15 -4.78 -1.25
CA TYR A 116 8.17 -5.83 -1.01
C TYR A 116 8.38 -6.98 -2.00
N GLU A 117 8.23 -8.21 -1.52
CA GLU A 117 7.90 -9.32 -2.41
C GLU A 117 6.50 -9.08 -2.98
N MET A 118 6.30 -9.39 -4.26
CA MET A 118 5.05 -9.08 -4.96
C MET A 118 4.53 -10.27 -5.76
N GLN A 119 3.25 -10.59 -5.56
CA GLN A 119 2.51 -11.58 -6.35
C GLN A 119 1.87 -10.92 -7.56
N GLU A 120 2.08 -11.48 -8.75
CA GLU A 120 1.43 -11.05 -9.99
C GLU A 120 0.17 -11.90 -10.25
N GLU A 121 -0.93 -11.26 -10.62
CA GLU A 121 -2.13 -11.91 -11.12
C GLU A 121 -2.65 -11.21 -12.38
N ILE A 122 -3.47 -11.92 -13.17
CA ILE A 122 -4.13 -11.37 -14.34
C ILE A 122 -5.63 -11.36 -14.06
N GLU A 123 -6.22 -10.17 -14.05
CA GLU A 123 -7.64 -9.95 -13.82
C GLU A 123 -8.48 -10.29 -15.06
N GLU A 124 -9.80 -10.36 -14.89
CA GLU A 124 -10.75 -10.67 -15.96
C GLU A 124 -10.69 -9.68 -17.14
N ASP A 125 -10.36 -8.42 -16.85
CA ASP A 125 -10.17 -7.36 -17.84
C ASP A 125 -8.83 -7.47 -18.61
N LYS A 126 -8.05 -8.53 -18.32
CA LYS A 126 -6.74 -8.87 -18.86
C LYS A 126 -5.63 -7.91 -18.46
N PHE A 127 -5.86 -6.99 -17.52
CA PHE A 127 -4.78 -6.25 -16.91
C PHE A 127 -4.14 -7.06 -15.80
N LYS A 128 -2.81 -7.02 -15.75
CA LYS A 128 -2.06 -7.52 -14.59
C LYS A 128 -2.30 -6.62 -13.39
N CYS A 129 -2.43 -7.23 -12.23
CA CYS A 129 -2.34 -6.57 -10.93
C CYS A 129 -1.18 -7.17 -10.12
N TYR A 130 -0.75 -6.43 -9.12
CA TYR A 130 0.29 -6.87 -8.19
C TYR A 130 -0.16 -6.69 -6.76
N TYR A 131 0.09 -7.69 -5.94
CA TYR A 131 -0.16 -7.66 -4.50
C TYR A 131 1.16 -7.68 -3.75
N GLY A 132 1.22 -7.10 -2.55
CA GLY A 132 2.41 -7.17 -1.72
C GLY A 132 2.24 -6.55 -0.34
N GLY A 133 3.28 -6.74 0.47
CA GLY A 133 3.30 -6.37 1.89
C GLY A 133 2.31 -7.17 2.73
N THR A 134 2.48 -7.12 4.05
CA THR A 134 1.61 -7.84 5.00
C THR A 134 0.62 -6.87 5.64
N SER A 135 -0.66 -7.25 5.68
CA SER A 135 -1.69 -6.46 6.34
C SER A 135 -1.36 -6.28 7.84
N PRO A 136 -1.59 -5.09 8.41
CA PRO A 136 -1.34 -4.82 9.83
C PRO A 136 -2.37 -5.46 10.77
N VAL A 137 -3.45 -6.03 10.23
CA VAL A 137 -4.54 -6.65 11.01
C VAL A 137 -4.71 -8.14 10.73
N ASP A 138 -4.14 -8.64 9.63
CA ASP A 138 -4.19 -10.05 9.25
C ASP A 138 -2.88 -10.42 8.54
N SER A 139 -2.10 -11.36 9.08
CA SER A 139 -0.81 -11.75 8.50
C SER A 139 -0.92 -12.60 7.24
N ASP A 140 -2.10 -13.15 6.96
CA ASP A 140 -2.33 -14.02 5.80
C ASP A 140 -2.81 -13.21 4.57
N GLU A 141 -3.05 -11.90 4.74
CA GLU A 141 -3.57 -11.00 3.71
C GLU A 141 -2.53 -9.97 3.23
N TYR A 142 -2.65 -9.58 1.96
CA TYR A 142 -1.80 -8.56 1.37
C TYR A 142 -2.15 -7.15 1.86
N ALA A 143 -1.12 -6.34 2.09
CA ALA A 143 -1.30 -4.95 2.50
C ALA A 143 -1.79 -4.03 1.38
N PHE A 144 -1.39 -4.30 0.14
CA PHE A 144 -1.73 -3.45 -0.99
C PHE A 144 -1.97 -4.22 -2.29
N LYS A 145 -2.71 -3.56 -3.18
CA LYS A 145 -2.93 -3.94 -4.57
C LYS A 145 -2.57 -2.79 -5.50
N LEU A 146 -1.76 -3.08 -6.52
CA LEU A 146 -1.44 -2.19 -7.63
C LEU A 146 -2.14 -2.69 -8.89
N TYR A 147 -3.06 -1.90 -9.45
CA TYR A 147 -3.93 -2.34 -10.54
C TYR A 147 -4.30 -1.19 -11.47
N ILE A 148 -4.93 -1.54 -12.60
CA ILE A 148 -5.46 -0.60 -13.58
C ILE A 148 -6.98 -0.75 -13.60
N THR A 149 -7.70 0.36 -13.67
CA THR A 149 -9.14 0.37 -13.91
C THR A 149 -9.43 1.14 -15.18
N LYS A 150 -10.16 0.52 -16.13
CA LYS A 150 -10.65 1.24 -17.30
C LYS A 150 -11.86 2.09 -16.92
N ILE A 151 -11.78 3.40 -17.13
CA ILE A 151 -12.90 4.32 -16.93
C ILE A 151 -13.64 4.46 -18.27
N PRO A 152 -14.91 4.02 -18.36
CA PRO A 152 -15.68 4.13 -19.59
C PRO A 152 -15.66 5.56 -20.14
N LYS A 153 -15.29 5.70 -21.43
CA LYS A 153 -15.22 6.97 -22.18
C LYS A 153 -14.23 8.01 -21.65
N SER A 154 -13.44 7.73 -20.62
CA SER A 154 -12.57 8.73 -19.98
C SER A 154 -11.09 8.33 -19.91
N GLY A 155 -10.76 7.05 -20.05
CA GLY A 155 -9.37 6.56 -20.05
C GLY A 155 -9.15 5.46 -19.03
N TYR A 156 -8.07 5.56 -18.27
CA TYR A 156 -7.61 4.55 -17.32
C TYR A 156 -7.14 5.21 -16.02
N LEU A 157 -7.37 4.51 -14.91
CA LEU A 157 -6.81 4.82 -13.60
C LEU A 157 -5.73 3.80 -13.28
N VAL A 158 -4.57 4.23 -12.80
CA VAL A 158 -3.57 3.36 -12.19
C VAL A 158 -3.60 3.60 -10.69
N SER A 159 -3.94 2.57 -9.93
CA SER A 159 -4.21 2.70 -8.50
C SER A 159 -3.25 1.83 -7.69
N LEU A 160 -2.55 2.45 -6.75
CA LEU A 160 -1.89 1.79 -5.63
C LEU A 160 -2.78 1.93 -4.40
N LYS A 161 -3.54 0.87 -4.10
CA LYS A 161 -4.46 0.79 -2.96
C LYS A 161 -3.80 0.04 -1.82
N TYR A 162 -3.63 0.69 -0.67
CA TYR A 162 -3.32 0.06 0.61
C TYR A 162 -4.62 -0.15 1.39
N GLY A 163 -4.79 -1.30 2.04
CA GLY A 163 -6.06 -1.71 2.63
C GLY A 163 -6.95 -2.44 1.63
N GLU A 164 -8.19 -2.77 1.99
CA GLU A 164 -8.93 -2.32 3.17
C GLU A 164 -8.57 -3.10 4.43
N PHE A 165 -8.32 -2.40 5.54
CA PHE A 165 -8.01 -3.04 6.83
C PHE A 165 -9.17 -2.89 7.82
N ASP A 166 -9.70 -3.99 8.34
CA ASP A 166 -10.80 -3.95 9.29
C ASP A 166 -10.32 -3.55 10.71
N TYR A 167 -10.76 -2.38 11.18
CA TYR A 167 -10.54 -1.87 12.53
C TYR A 167 -11.85 -1.70 13.31
N LEU A 168 -12.99 -2.04 12.69
CA LEU A 168 -14.30 -2.02 13.35
C LEU A 168 -14.72 -3.39 13.84
N ASN A 169 -14.00 -4.46 13.47
CA ASN A 169 -14.26 -5.82 13.93
C ASN A 169 -14.44 -5.88 15.46
N GLU A 170 -15.70 -5.87 15.88
CA GLU A 170 -16.14 -6.35 17.17
C GLU A 170 -15.98 -7.86 17.10
N SER A 171 -14.93 -8.39 17.73
CA SER A 171 -14.87 -9.82 18.00
C SER A 171 -16.17 -10.22 18.70
N LEU A 172 -17.06 -10.94 18.00
CA LEU A 172 -18.18 -11.65 18.59
C LEU A 172 -17.69 -12.80 19.47
#